data_AF-A0A9P6SVS4-F1
#
_entry.id   AF-A0A9P6SVS4-F1
#
_cell.length_a   1.000
_cell.length_b   1.000
_cell.length_c   1.000
_cell.angle_alpha   90.00
_cell.angle_beta   90.00
_cell.angle_gamma   90.00
#
_symmetry.space_group_name_H-M   'P 1'
#
loop_
_entity.id
_entity.type
_entity.pdbx_description
1 polymer ?
#
loop_
_entity_poly.entity_id
_entity_poly.type
_entity_poly.pdbx_seq_one_letter_code
_entity_poly.pdbx_strand_id
1 'polypeptide(L)'
;IKEKDPNLGIKKVLAEIQAREPTWLVSEKRVKKMMGEAGISVARPELEGEIDPSIPVSHIDKEVDVSALTNGLVKARMINKVIGKGLFAAQDLPKGKVIFTEFPFIYFPPMKRYNMVVKGDACGLCARTIKHGNLLICGCPTCGKIKYCTKACRQTAWDSSHRFECGALNPALKEYINYCVEENWNAGMGALRCYERILIANETSPQELASVLKHLDAFATVSQEERQKKETSWDMMGDQSRTIWEKAHKLLIKGCTYPLKETGKAPVLTKPLPDHLKDSLFSMDTYLKFVGRYNINNQDGGLYLLHSSLNHACVPNAIIDHPGAGTNYGVSVRLARDIKRDEQLQITYCDPRWKRETRQQYLLTEYLFTCKCKRCTGSDDSLNEEISQALGLAPQ
;
A
#
# COMPACT_ATOMS: atom_id res chain seq x y z
N ILE A 1 -29.08 -4.35 20.27
CA ILE A 1 -29.42 -3.03 19.65
C ILE A 1 -28.26 -2.54 18.78
N LYS A 2 -27.08 -2.26 19.36
CA LYS A 2 -25.89 -1.80 18.63
C LYS A 2 -25.31 -2.76 17.59
N GLU A 3 -25.49 -4.07 17.73
CA GLU A 3 -25.12 -5.04 16.69
C GLU A 3 -25.96 -4.87 15.40
N LYS A 4 -27.21 -4.42 15.53
CA LYS A 4 -28.10 -4.18 14.38
C LYS A 4 -27.82 -2.83 13.72
N ASP A 5 -27.49 -1.81 14.51
CA ASP A 5 -27.06 -0.50 14.02
C ASP A 5 -25.96 0.08 14.93
N PRO A 6 -24.68 -0.05 14.53
CA PRO A 6 -23.53 0.45 15.29
C PRO A 6 -23.51 1.96 15.46
N ASN A 7 -24.26 2.73 14.66
CA ASN A 7 -24.21 4.19 14.65
C ASN A 7 -25.23 4.85 15.59
N LEU A 8 -26.15 4.08 16.21
CA LEU A 8 -27.16 4.65 17.10
C LEU A 8 -26.56 5.39 18.29
N GLY A 9 -26.88 6.68 18.43
CA GLY A 9 -26.52 7.49 19.58
C GLY A 9 -27.15 6.99 20.89
N ILE A 10 -26.59 7.39 22.03
CA ILE A 10 -27.01 6.94 23.37
C ILE A 10 -28.52 7.16 23.60
N LYS A 11 -29.07 8.29 23.15
CA LYS A 11 -30.51 8.60 23.26
C LYS A 11 -31.40 7.63 22.46
N LYS A 12 -30.99 7.26 21.24
CA LYS A 12 -31.74 6.30 20.42
C LYS A 12 -31.64 4.88 20.97
N VAL A 13 -30.47 4.51 21.50
CA VAL A 13 -30.31 3.23 22.23
C VAL A 13 -31.21 3.20 23.47
N LEU A 14 -31.28 4.28 24.24
CA LEU A 14 -32.18 4.38 25.39
C LEU A 14 -33.65 4.25 24.99
N ALA A 15 -34.10 4.96 23.96
CA ALA A 15 -35.48 4.87 23.46
C ALA A 15 -35.83 3.43 23.02
N GLU A 16 -34.91 2.74 22.35
CA GLU A 16 -35.10 1.35 21.92
C GLU A 16 -35.11 0.37 23.11
N ILE A 17 -34.33 0.62 24.16
CA ILE A 17 -34.39 -0.15 25.42
C ILE A 17 -35.75 0.05 26.08
N GLN A 18 -36.22 1.29 26.19
CA GLN A 18 -37.51 1.63 26.81
C GLN A 18 -38.70 1.09 25.99
N ALA A 19 -38.57 1.01 24.67
CA ALA A 19 -39.59 0.41 23.81
C ALA A 19 -39.66 -1.12 23.95
N ARG A 20 -38.52 -1.79 24.16
CA ARG A 20 -38.46 -3.26 24.33
C ARG A 20 -38.80 -3.70 25.75
N GLU A 21 -38.38 -2.93 26.74
CA GLU A 21 -38.52 -3.24 28.16
C GLU A 21 -39.10 -2.03 28.92
N PRO A 22 -40.43 -1.78 28.81
CA PRO A 22 -41.05 -0.55 29.33
C PRO A 22 -41.00 -0.40 30.85
N THR A 23 -40.79 -1.49 31.59
CA THR A 23 -40.70 -1.51 33.06
C THR A 23 -39.31 -1.13 33.58
N TRP A 24 -38.29 -1.04 32.71
CA TRP A 24 -36.93 -0.74 33.10
C TRP A 24 -36.72 0.76 33.33
N LEU A 25 -36.48 1.14 34.59
CA LEU A 25 -36.10 2.50 34.96
C LEU A 25 -34.61 2.76 34.67
N VAL A 26 -34.29 3.01 33.40
CA VAL A 26 -32.93 3.22 32.91
C VAL A 26 -32.73 4.67 32.48
N SER A 27 -31.66 5.31 32.96
CA SER A 27 -31.29 6.67 32.58
C SER A 27 -30.23 6.69 31.46
N GLU A 28 -30.17 7.79 30.70
CA GLU A 28 -29.15 8.00 29.65
C GLU A 28 -27.71 7.84 30.20
N LYS A 29 -27.47 8.31 31.43
CA LYS A 29 -26.18 8.17 32.14
C LYS A 29 -25.84 6.70 32.41
N ARG A 30 -26.82 5.88 32.77
CA ARG A 30 -26.66 4.44 33.00
C ARG A 30 -26.34 3.70 31.70
N VAL A 31 -27.07 4.01 30.61
CA VAL A 31 -26.81 3.46 29.27
C VAL A 31 -25.40 3.80 28.81
N LYS A 32 -24.99 5.06 28.93
CA LYS A 32 -23.64 5.53 28.58
C LYS A 32 -22.55 4.77 29.34
N LYS A 33 -22.72 4.59 30.65
CA LYS A 33 -21.77 3.85 31.50
C LYS A 33 -21.64 2.40 31.05
N MET A 34 -22.76 1.70 30.88
CA MET A 34 -22.78 0.28 30.49
C MET A 34 -22.21 0.06 29.08
N MET A 35 -22.53 0.95 28.13
CA MET A 35 -21.93 0.93 26.79
C MET A 35 -20.41 1.16 26.82
N GLY A 36 -19.92 2.01 27.73
CA GLY A 36 -18.48 2.23 27.93
C GLY A 36 -17.78 1.01 28.51
N GLU A 37 -18.35 0.39 29.56
CA GLU A 37 -17.81 -0.82 30.20
C GLU A 37 -17.81 -2.03 29.24
N ALA A 38 -18.78 -2.11 28.34
CA ALA A 38 -18.86 -3.15 27.32
C ALA A 38 -18.05 -2.83 26.04
N GLY A 39 -17.39 -1.67 25.95
CA GLY A 39 -16.62 -1.26 24.76
C GLY A 39 -17.46 -0.94 23.52
N ILE A 40 -18.76 -0.65 23.68
CA ILE A 40 -19.75 -0.42 22.62
C ILE A 40 -20.08 1.07 22.46
N SER A 41 -19.20 1.96 22.94
CA SER A 41 -19.44 3.41 22.87
C SER A 41 -19.55 3.89 21.43
N VAL A 42 -20.50 4.80 21.17
CA VAL A 42 -20.60 5.58 19.93
C VAL A 42 -19.25 6.26 19.71
N ALA A 43 -18.55 5.92 18.61
CA ALA A 43 -17.60 6.87 18.03
C ALA A 43 -18.39 8.16 17.89
N ARG A 44 -17.94 9.26 18.53
CA ARG A 44 -18.56 10.58 18.32
C ARG A 44 -18.88 10.68 16.83
N PRO A 45 -20.08 11.13 16.42
CA PRO A 45 -20.19 11.71 15.11
C PRO A 45 -19.12 12.80 15.14
N GLU A 46 -18.01 12.54 14.45
CA GLU A 46 -17.21 13.63 13.96
C GLU A 46 -18.25 14.51 13.28
N LEU A 47 -18.40 15.74 13.76
CA LEU A 47 -18.99 16.80 12.97
C LEU A 47 -18.48 16.59 11.54
N GLU A 48 -19.33 16.78 10.54
CA GLU A 48 -18.88 16.94 9.16
C GLU A 48 -18.01 18.21 9.08
N GLY A 49 -16.87 18.19 9.78
CA GLY A 49 -15.70 18.98 9.48
C GLY A 49 -15.01 18.27 8.34
N GLU A 50 -14.42 19.08 7.47
CA GLU A 50 -13.49 18.61 6.46
C GLU A 50 -12.55 17.58 7.08
N ILE A 51 -12.54 16.37 6.54
CA ILE A 51 -11.56 15.36 6.92
C ILE A 51 -10.21 16.02 6.63
N ASP A 52 -9.34 16.13 7.64
CA ASP A 52 -8.01 16.71 7.48
C ASP A 52 -7.37 16.10 6.21
N PRO A 53 -7.02 16.91 5.19
CA PRO A 53 -6.56 16.42 3.89
C PRO A 53 -5.26 15.63 3.98
N SER A 54 -4.58 15.69 5.13
CA SER A 54 -3.42 14.86 5.43
C SER A 54 -3.76 13.44 5.90
N ILE A 55 -5.03 13.11 6.15
CA ILE A 55 -5.41 11.74 6.53
C ILE A 55 -5.42 10.86 5.28
N PRO A 56 -4.61 9.78 5.21
CA PRO A 56 -4.63 8.87 4.08
C PRO A 56 -5.98 8.17 3.96
N VAL A 57 -6.57 8.21 2.76
CA VAL A 57 -7.88 7.59 2.49
C VAL A 57 -7.69 6.27 1.77
N SER A 58 -8.38 5.22 2.23
CA SER A 58 -8.41 3.89 1.61
C SER A 58 -9.83 3.34 1.56
N HIS A 59 -10.07 2.39 0.66
CA HIS A 59 -11.37 1.76 0.46
C HIS A 59 -11.25 0.24 0.33
N ILE A 60 -12.33 -0.47 0.66
CA ILE A 60 -12.45 -1.90 0.36
C ILE A 60 -12.74 -2.07 -1.11
N ASP A 61 -11.83 -2.75 -1.81
CA ASP A 61 -12.09 -3.20 -3.15
C ASP A 61 -13.00 -4.43 -3.16
N LYS A 62 -14.17 -4.30 -3.76
CA LYS A 62 -15.14 -5.40 -3.88
C LYS A 62 -14.76 -6.42 -4.96
N GLU A 63 -13.82 -6.12 -5.85
CA GLU A 63 -13.29 -7.09 -6.83
C GLU A 63 -12.20 -7.99 -6.25
N VAL A 64 -11.63 -7.62 -5.10
CA VAL A 64 -10.68 -8.47 -4.38
C VAL A 64 -11.47 -9.44 -3.50
N ASP A 65 -11.60 -10.69 -3.96
CA ASP A 65 -12.23 -11.76 -3.17
C ASP A 65 -11.30 -12.22 -2.04
N VAL A 66 -11.39 -11.51 -0.91
CA VAL A 66 -10.62 -11.80 0.31
C VAL A 66 -10.85 -13.24 0.80
N SER A 67 -12.06 -13.76 0.66
CA SER A 67 -12.39 -15.11 1.11
C SER A 67 -11.67 -16.14 0.25
N ALA A 68 -11.69 -15.99 -1.07
CA ALA A 68 -10.97 -16.87 -1.99
C ALA A 68 -9.44 -16.79 -1.78
N LEU A 69 -8.89 -15.58 -1.62
CA LEU A 69 -7.44 -15.38 -1.42
C LEU A 69 -6.92 -15.96 -0.10
N THR A 70 -7.77 -16.08 0.91
CA THR A 70 -7.37 -16.48 2.26
C THR A 70 -8.00 -17.79 2.72
N ASN A 71 -8.74 -18.49 1.85
CA ASN A 71 -9.55 -19.65 2.21
C ASN A 71 -10.50 -19.39 3.39
N GLY A 72 -11.13 -18.20 3.40
CA GLY A 72 -12.07 -17.78 4.43
C GLY A 72 -11.46 -17.53 5.81
N LEU A 73 -10.13 -17.47 5.94
CA LEU A 73 -9.45 -17.27 7.23
C LEU A 73 -9.64 -15.85 7.78
N VAL A 74 -9.75 -14.85 6.89
CA VAL A 74 -9.91 -13.44 7.26
C VAL A 74 -10.96 -12.74 6.42
N LYS A 75 -11.39 -11.57 6.90
CA LYS A 75 -12.33 -10.66 6.23
C LYS A 75 -11.82 -9.23 6.34
N ALA A 76 -12.01 -8.46 5.26
CA ALA A 76 -11.68 -7.04 5.25
C ALA A 76 -12.90 -6.20 5.68
N ARG A 77 -12.70 -5.17 6.50
CA ARG A 77 -13.74 -4.23 6.94
C ARG A 77 -13.21 -2.81 7.03
N MET A 78 -14.08 -1.83 6.81
CA MET A 78 -13.77 -0.43 7.16
C MET A 78 -13.88 -0.26 8.68
N ILE A 79 -12.87 0.36 9.28
CA ILE A 79 -12.82 0.65 10.72
C ILE A 79 -13.45 2.01 10.99
N ASN A 80 -12.90 3.07 10.38
CA ASN A 80 -13.44 4.43 10.36
C ASN A 80 -12.69 5.25 9.28
N LYS A 81 -13.01 6.55 9.18
CA LYS A 81 -12.41 7.46 8.19
C LYS A 81 -10.93 7.77 8.43
N VAL A 82 -10.42 7.58 9.65
CA VAL A 82 -9.05 7.91 10.05
C VAL A 82 -8.10 6.72 9.91
N ILE A 83 -8.55 5.53 10.33
CA ILE A 83 -7.77 4.28 10.26
C ILE A 83 -7.92 3.63 8.88
N GLY A 84 -9.06 3.83 8.22
CA GLY A 84 -9.35 3.21 6.93
C GLY A 84 -9.77 1.75 7.05
N LYS A 85 -9.28 0.91 6.13
CA LYS A 85 -9.59 -0.53 6.08
C LYS A 85 -8.71 -1.35 7.02
N GLY A 86 -9.18 -2.54 7.38
CA GLY A 86 -8.46 -3.51 8.23
C GLY A 86 -8.80 -4.95 7.88
N LEU A 87 -7.88 -5.88 8.16
CA LEU A 87 -8.14 -7.34 8.11
C LEU A 87 -8.44 -7.90 9.49
N PHE A 88 -9.45 -8.75 9.57
CA PHE A 88 -9.93 -9.36 10.80
C PHE A 88 -10.05 -10.87 10.65
N ALA A 89 -9.69 -11.61 11.71
CA ALA A 89 -9.85 -13.05 11.73
C ALA A 89 -11.33 -13.44 11.61
N ALA A 90 -11.65 -14.38 10.72
CA ALA A 90 -13.01 -14.91 10.59
C ALA A 90 -13.30 -16.02 11.62
N GLN A 91 -12.26 -16.55 12.26
CA GLN A 91 -12.28 -17.63 13.23
C GLN A 91 -11.06 -17.53 14.15
N ASP A 92 -10.98 -18.40 15.16
CA ASP A 92 -9.76 -18.54 15.96
C ASP A 92 -8.65 -19.15 15.09
N LEU A 93 -7.45 -18.57 15.15
CA LEU A 93 -6.33 -18.95 14.31
C LEU A 93 -5.07 -19.14 15.15
N PRO A 94 -4.32 -20.25 14.95
CA PRO A 94 -3.13 -20.54 15.75
C PRO A 94 -1.90 -19.78 15.26
N LYS A 95 -0.94 -19.56 16.18
CA LYS A 95 0.42 -19.09 15.90
C LYS A 95 1.06 -19.87 14.75
N GLY A 96 1.80 -19.18 13.91
CA GLY A 96 2.52 -19.77 12.77
C GLY A 96 1.65 -20.08 11.55
N LYS A 97 0.32 -19.93 11.62
CA LYS A 97 -0.54 -20.10 10.44
C LYS A 97 -0.24 -19.03 9.38
N VAL A 98 0.03 -19.47 8.16
CA VAL A 98 0.06 -18.60 6.97
C VAL A 98 -1.38 -18.29 6.57
N ILE A 99 -1.71 -17.01 6.47
CA ILE A 99 -3.06 -16.53 6.14
C ILE A 99 -3.22 -16.40 4.64
N PHE A 100 -2.27 -15.77 3.96
CA PHE A 100 -2.25 -15.64 2.51
C PHE A 100 -0.84 -15.39 1.99
N THR A 101 -0.65 -15.65 0.70
CA THR A 101 0.50 -15.24 -0.08
C THR A 101 0.01 -14.41 -1.25
N GLU A 102 0.63 -13.27 -1.49
CA GLU A 102 0.22 -12.30 -2.50
C GLU A 102 1.42 -11.87 -3.36
N PHE A 103 1.17 -11.66 -4.64
CA PHE A 103 2.11 -11.07 -5.59
C PHE A 103 1.71 -9.62 -5.88
N PRO A 104 2.66 -8.77 -6.27
CA PRO A 104 2.48 -7.33 -6.23
C PRO A 104 1.59 -6.90 -7.39
N PHE A 105 0.63 -6.03 -7.10
CA PHE A 105 -0.13 -5.30 -8.12
C PHE A 105 0.78 -4.34 -8.90
N ILE A 106 1.72 -3.71 -8.19
CA ILE A 106 2.79 -2.86 -8.72
C ILE A 106 4.09 -3.24 -8.02
N TYR A 107 5.18 -3.38 -8.77
CA TYR A 107 6.50 -3.64 -8.21
C TYR A 107 7.59 -2.77 -8.82
N PHE A 108 8.37 -2.13 -7.95
CA PHE A 108 9.66 -1.54 -8.28
C PHE A 108 10.66 -1.90 -7.17
N PRO A 109 11.74 -2.65 -7.47
CA PRO A 109 12.67 -3.08 -6.44
C PRO A 109 13.41 -1.89 -5.81
N PRO A 110 13.86 -1.98 -4.55
CA PRO A 110 14.69 -0.94 -3.95
C PRO A 110 15.88 -0.55 -4.83
N MET A 111 16.27 0.72 -4.86
CA MET A 111 17.27 1.25 -5.82
C MET A 111 18.57 0.42 -5.90
N LYS A 112 19.07 -0.07 -4.75
CA LYS A 112 20.24 -0.98 -4.73
C LYS A 112 20.03 -2.24 -5.58
N ARG A 113 18.85 -2.84 -5.53
CA ARG A 113 18.45 -4.00 -6.35
C ARG A 113 18.19 -3.59 -7.79
N TYR A 114 17.58 -2.43 -8.03
CA TYR A 114 17.40 -1.90 -9.39
C TYR A 114 18.74 -1.68 -10.11
N ASN A 115 19.76 -1.18 -9.39
CA ASN A 115 21.12 -1.05 -9.91
C ASN A 115 21.73 -2.40 -10.34
N MET A 116 21.33 -3.51 -9.73
CA MET A 116 21.71 -4.86 -10.19
C MET A 116 20.92 -5.28 -11.43
N VAL A 117 19.63 -4.90 -11.51
CA VAL A 117 18.78 -5.18 -12.68
C VAL A 117 19.35 -4.54 -13.95
N VAL A 118 19.74 -3.27 -13.88
CA VAL A 118 20.29 -2.55 -15.05
C VAL A 118 21.66 -3.08 -15.49
N LYS A 119 22.43 -3.69 -14.58
CA LYS A 119 23.70 -4.38 -14.87
C LYS A 119 23.50 -5.80 -15.42
N GLY A 120 22.29 -6.34 -15.34
CA GLY A 120 21.99 -7.73 -15.71
C GLY A 120 22.33 -8.77 -14.64
N ASP A 121 22.62 -8.33 -13.41
CA ASP A 121 22.92 -9.18 -12.26
C ASP A 121 21.68 -9.55 -11.44
N ALA A 122 20.52 -8.97 -11.76
CA ALA A 122 19.24 -9.31 -11.18
C ALA A 122 18.13 -9.35 -12.23
N CYS A 123 17.10 -10.14 -11.98
CA CYS A 123 15.94 -10.28 -12.87
C CYS A 123 15.16 -8.97 -12.96
N GLY A 124 14.86 -8.49 -14.17
CA GLY A 124 14.08 -7.28 -14.41
C GLY A 124 12.59 -7.33 -14.09
N LEU A 125 12.14 -8.37 -13.38
CA LEU A 125 10.78 -8.46 -12.83
C LEU A 125 10.88 -8.64 -11.31
N CYS A 126 11.34 -9.82 -10.88
CA CYS A 126 11.34 -10.19 -9.48
C CYS A 126 12.59 -9.73 -8.73
N ALA A 127 13.55 -9.07 -9.37
CA ALA A 127 14.81 -8.62 -8.77
C ALA A 127 15.65 -9.71 -8.06
N ARG A 128 15.35 -10.99 -8.33
CA ARG A 128 16.17 -12.12 -7.90
C ARG A 128 17.54 -12.02 -8.56
N THR A 129 18.60 -12.22 -7.79
CA THR A 129 19.97 -12.28 -8.32
C THR A 129 20.08 -13.35 -9.41
N ILE A 130 20.68 -12.99 -10.53
CA ILE A 130 20.94 -13.89 -11.64
C ILE A 130 22.24 -14.64 -11.36
N LYS A 131 22.16 -15.97 -11.37
CA LYS A 131 23.33 -16.85 -11.31
C LYS A 131 23.76 -17.16 -12.74
N HIS A 132 24.76 -16.45 -13.24
CA HIS A 132 25.31 -16.61 -14.58
C HIS A 132 25.66 -18.09 -14.86
N GLY A 133 25.31 -18.59 -16.04
CA GLY A 133 25.44 -20.01 -16.43
C GLY A 133 24.14 -20.84 -16.38
N ASN A 134 23.04 -20.30 -15.83
CA ASN A 134 21.74 -20.96 -15.89
C ASN A 134 21.08 -20.80 -17.28
N LEU A 135 20.75 -21.92 -17.94
CA LEU A 135 20.14 -21.95 -19.29
C LEU A 135 18.74 -21.32 -19.38
N LEU A 136 18.07 -21.08 -18.25
CA LEU A 136 16.74 -20.44 -18.22
C LEU A 136 16.80 -18.92 -18.35
N ILE A 137 17.97 -18.32 -18.15
CA ILE A 137 18.16 -16.88 -18.23
C ILE A 137 17.86 -16.42 -19.66
N CYS A 138 17.04 -15.37 -19.79
CA CYS A 138 16.79 -14.75 -21.07
C CYS A 138 16.86 -13.22 -20.98
N GLY A 139 17.16 -12.58 -22.12
CA GLY A 139 17.16 -11.12 -22.23
C GLY A 139 15.89 -10.59 -22.87
N CYS A 140 15.64 -9.29 -22.68
CA CYS A 140 14.74 -8.55 -23.57
C CYS A 140 15.28 -8.61 -25.00
N PRO A 141 14.49 -9.08 -25.99
CA PRO A 141 14.95 -9.19 -27.38
C PRO A 141 15.15 -7.82 -28.04
N THR A 142 14.55 -6.77 -27.47
CA THR A 142 14.55 -5.43 -28.06
C THR A 142 15.72 -4.59 -27.56
N CYS A 143 15.86 -4.41 -26.24
CA CYS A 143 16.96 -3.62 -25.70
C CYS A 143 18.24 -4.41 -25.44
N GLY A 144 18.17 -5.75 -25.32
CA GLY A 144 19.31 -6.62 -24.99
C GLY A 144 19.88 -6.46 -23.56
N LYS A 145 19.58 -5.34 -22.89
CA LYS A 145 20.14 -4.93 -21.59
C LYS A 145 19.52 -5.65 -20.40
N ILE A 146 18.19 -5.64 -20.29
CA ILE A 146 17.51 -6.23 -19.13
C ILE A 146 17.45 -7.75 -19.28
N LYS A 147 17.85 -8.45 -18.21
CA LYS A 147 17.86 -9.91 -18.10
C LYS A 147 16.76 -10.39 -17.16
N TYR A 148 16.30 -11.62 -17.38
CA TYR A 148 15.24 -12.26 -16.60
C TYR A 148 15.64 -13.68 -16.25
N CYS A 149 15.20 -14.16 -15.09
CA CYS A 149 15.52 -15.51 -14.63
C CYS A 149 14.82 -16.61 -15.45
N THR A 150 13.68 -16.29 -16.08
CA THR A 150 12.88 -17.20 -16.92
C THR A 150 12.16 -16.43 -18.01
N LYS A 151 11.70 -17.15 -19.05
CA LYS A 151 10.80 -16.60 -20.08
C LYS A 151 9.49 -16.07 -19.49
N ALA A 152 8.98 -16.71 -18.44
CA ALA A 152 7.78 -16.25 -17.73
C ALA A 152 8.00 -14.87 -17.10
N CYS A 153 9.11 -14.66 -16.38
CA CYS A 153 9.41 -13.35 -15.83
C CYS A 153 9.61 -12.27 -16.90
N ARG A 154 10.21 -12.61 -18.05
CA ARG A 154 10.32 -11.68 -19.17
C ARG A 154 8.95 -11.29 -19.71
N GLN A 155 8.06 -12.27 -19.90
CA GLN A 155 6.71 -12.03 -20.43
C GLN A 155 5.88 -11.19 -19.45
N THR A 156 5.85 -11.57 -18.18
CA THR A 156 5.14 -10.79 -17.15
C THR A 156 5.68 -9.37 -17.05
N ALA A 157 7.00 -9.16 -17.08
CA ALA A 157 7.56 -7.81 -17.12
C ALA A 157 7.14 -7.05 -18.37
N TRP A 158 7.16 -7.70 -19.53
CA TRP A 158 6.73 -7.08 -20.79
C TRP A 158 5.28 -6.60 -20.71
N ASP A 159 4.40 -7.45 -20.19
CA ASP A 159 2.96 -7.20 -20.10
C ASP A 159 2.62 -6.19 -18.99
N SER A 160 3.40 -6.15 -17.91
CA SER A 160 3.15 -5.27 -16.77
C SER A 160 3.76 -3.88 -16.92
N SER A 161 4.88 -3.76 -17.64
CA SER A 161 5.60 -2.49 -17.66
C SER A 161 6.79 -2.34 -18.62
N HIS A 162 7.67 -3.34 -18.73
CA HIS A 162 8.95 -3.21 -19.46
C HIS A 162 8.76 -2.80 -20.92
N ARG A 163 7.63 -3.12 -21.56
CA ARG A 163 7.36 -2.66 -22.93
C ARG A 163 7.35 -1.12 -23.02
N PHE A 164 6.97 -0.41 -21.95
CA PHE A 164 7.04 1.06 -21.84
C PHE A 164 8.43 1.53 -21.45
N GLU A 165 9.08 0.89 -20.47
CA GLU A 165 10.40 1.31 -19.98
C GLU A 165 11.55 0.92 -20.90
N CYS A 166 11.31 0.06 -21.89
CA CYS A 166 12.34 -0.42 -22.78
C CYS A 166 12.95 0.77 -23.52
N GLY A 167 14.14 1.22 -23.10
CA GLY A 167 14.78 2.42 -23.66
C GLY A 167 15.15 2.33 -25.14
N ALA A 168 15.04 1.15 -25.77
CA ALA A 168 15.13 0.99 -27.22
C ALA A 168 13.81 1.32 -27.95
N LEU A 169 12.68 1.29 -27.24
CA LEU A 169 11.34 1.59 -27.74
C LEU A 169 10.83 2.95 -27.29
N ASN A 170 11.13 3.34 -26.05
CA ASN A 170 10.72 4.62 -25.48
C ASN A 170 11.94 5.34 -24.87
N PRO A 171 12.74 6.04 -25.70
CA PRO A 171 13.88 6.79 -25.21
C PRO A 171 13.47 7.99 -24.33
N ALA A 172 12.26 8.54 -24.50
CA ALA A 172 11.79 9.65 -23.69
C ALA A 172 11.53 9.25 -22.23
N LEU A 173 10.91 8.09 -22.00
CA LEU A 173 10.67 7.61 -20.64
C LEU A 173 11.97 7.27 -19.90
N LYS A 174 13.03 6.90 -20.63
CA LYS A 174 14.35 6.68 -20.05
C LYS A 174 14.90 7.92 -19.34
N GLU A 175 14.58 9.14 -19.80
CA GLU A 175 15.01 10.38 -19.14
C GLU A 175 14.39 10.49 -17.73
N TYR A 176 13.10 10.16 -17.59
CA TYR A 176 12.43 10.11 -16.27
C TYR A 176 13.05 9.05 -15.36
N ILE A 177 13.24 7.83 -15.88
CA ILE A 177 13.81 6.73 -15.10
C ILE A 177 15.22 7.08 -14.61
N ASN A 178 16.07 7.64 -15.48
CA ASN A 178 17.40 8.08 -15.11
C ASN A 178 17.34 9.16 -14.03
N TYR A 179 16.44 10.13 -14.16
CA TYR A 179 16.27 11.17 -13.15
C TYR A 179 15.89 10.58 -11.78
N CYS A 180 14.93 9.64 -11.72
CA CYS A 180 14.60 8.96 -10.47
C CYS A 180 15.77 8.13 -9.91
N VAL A 181 16.62 7.55 -10.76
CA VAL A 181 17.81 6.82 -10.30
C VAL A 181 18.87 7.76 -9.72
N GLU A 182 19.13 8.88 -10.38
CA GLU A 182 20.07 9.91 -9.94
C GLU A 182 19.65 10.51 -8.58
N GLU A 183 18.35 10.76 -8.40
CA GLU A 183 17.77 11.24 -7.14
C GLU A 183 17.55 10.12 -6.09
N ASN A 184 17.92 8.87 -6.39
CA ASN A 184 17.66 7.69 -5.54
C ASN A 184 16.18 7.57 -5.09
N TRP A 185 15.25 7.88 -6.00
CA TRP A 185 13.85 8.13 -5.70
C TRP A 185 12.93 6.97 -6.10
N ASN A 186 12.78 5.99 -5.20
CA ASN A 186 11.89 4.83 -5.44
C ASN A 186 10.43 5.22 -5.63
N ALA A 187 9.96 6.27 -4.95
CA ALA A 187 8.55 6.67 -5.01
C ALA A 187 8.17 7.27 -6.38
N GLY A 188 9.10 7.95 -7.06
CA GLY A 188 8.91 8.36 -8.45
C GLY A 188 8.73 7.14 -9.37
N MET A 189 9.60 6.13 -9.22
CA MET A 189 9.47 4.88 -9.98
C MET A 189 8.15 4.15 -9.66
N GLY A 190 7.73 4.14 -8.41
CA GLY A 190 6.42 3.65 -7.99
C GLY A 190 5.26 4.37 -8.66
N ALA A 191 5.31 5.70 -8.75
CA ALA A 191 4.32 6.50 -9.45
C ALA A 191 4.29 6.15 -10.94
N LEU A 192 5.44 6.00 -11.60
CA LEU A 192 5.52 5.53 -12.98
C LEU A 192 4.80 4.19 -13.17
N ARG A 193 5.00 3.22 -12.27
CA ARG A 193 4.28 1.93 -12.34
C ARG A 193 2.75 2.09 -12.27
N CYS A 194 2.24 3.06 -11.52
CA CYS A 194 0.80 3.37 -11.51
C CYS A 194 0.33 3.83 -12.90
N TYR A 195 1.06 4.75 -13.54
CA TYR A 195 0.75 5.20 -14.90
C TYR A 195 0.80 4.04 -15.89
N GLU A 196 1.85 3.21 -15.84
CA GLU A 196 1.99 2.06 -16.74
C GLU A 196 0.81 1.11 -16.63
N ARG A 197 0.35 0.79 -15.41
CA ARG A 197 -0.82 -0.08 -15.20
C ARG A 197 -2.07 0.51 -15.84
N ILE A 198 -2.34 1.80 -15.66
CA ILE A 198 -3.50 2.48 -16.25
C ILE A 198 -3.41 2.48 -17.78
N LEU A 199 -2.26 2.85 -18.33
CA LEU A 199 -2.04 2.95 -19.77
C LEU A 199 -2.14 1.56 -20.43
N ILE A 200 -1.58 0.52 -19.81
CA ILE A 200 -1.71 -0.88 -20.26
C ILE A 200 -3.16 -1.36 -20.23
N ALA A 201 -3.86 -1.06 -19.15
CA ALA A 201 -5.25 -1.46 -18.97
C ALA A 201 -6.15 -0.79 -20.02
N ASN A 202 -5.91 0.50 -20.31
CA ASN A 202 -6.58 1.23 -21.39
C ASN A 202 -6.43 0.53 -22.75
N GLU A 203 -5.22 0.05 -23.08
CA GLU A 203 -5.00 -0.73 -24.30
C GLU A 203 -5.72 -2.07 -24.31
N THR A 204 -5.90 -2.68 -23.15
CA THR A 204 -6.49 -4.00 -23.03
C THR A 204 -7.99 -3.91 -23.27
N SER A 205 -8.74 -3.30 -22.36
CA SER A 205 -10.18 -3.12 -22.49
C SER A 205 -10.71 -2.06 -21.51
N PRO A 206 -11.89 -1.47 -21.76
CA PRO A 206 -12.54 -0.59 -20.78
C PRO A 206 -12.80 -1.27 -19.42
N GLN A 207 -13.07 -2.57 -19.42
CA GLN A 207 -13.30 -3.35 -18.19
C GLN A 207 -12.01 -3.49 -17.38
N GLU A 208 -10.90 -3.81 -18.02
CA GLU A 208 -9.58 -3.89 -17.37
C GLU A 208 -9.17 -2.52 -16.82
N LEU A 209 -9.39 -1.45 -17.59
CA LEU A 209 -9.13 -0.08 -17.14
C LEU A 209 -9.95 0.26 -15.88
N ALA A 210 -11.25 -0.02 -15.87
CA ALA A 210 -12.11 0.23 -14.72
C ALA A 210 -11.65 -0.56 -13.49
N SER A 211 -11.26 -1.83 -13.67
CA SER A 211 -10.74 -2.67 -12.60
C SER A 211 -9.42 -2.14 -12.03
N VAL A 212 -8.46 -1.76 -12.89
CA VAL A 212 -7.18 -1.18 -12.47
C VAL A 212 -7.36 0.14 -11.72
N LEU A 213 -8.26 1.02 -12.16
CA LEU A 213 -8.55 2.27 -11.45
C LEU A 213 -9.13 1.99 -10.06
N LYS A 214 -10.05 1.04 -9.95
CA LYS A 214 -10.65 0.63 -8.67
C LYS A 214 -9.62 0.00 -7.71
N HIS A 215 -8.76 -0.87 -8.22
CA HIS A 215 -7.64 -1.45 -7.49
C HIS A 215 -6.71 -0.36 -6.95
N LEU A 216 -6.39 0.63 -7.79
CA LEU A 216 -5.57 1.77 -7.44
C LEU A 216 -6.20 2.62 -6.33
N ASP A 217 -7.50 2.88 -6.41
CA ASP A 217 -8.26 3.65 -5.40
C ASP A 217 -8.42 2.92 -4.06
N ALA A 218 -8.22 1.60 -4.02
CA ALA A 218 -8.27 0.83 -2.79
C ALA A 218 -7.06 1.08 -1.88
N PHE A 219 -5.91 1.49 -2.42
CA PHE A 219 -4.70 1.77 -1.64
C PHE A 219 -4.84 3.08 -0.84
N ALA A 220 -4.23 3.11 0.34
CA ALA A 220 -4.20 4.33 1.15
C ALA A 220 -3.52 5.46 0.38
N THR A 221 -4.21 6.58 0.18
CA THR A 221 -3.73 7.66 -0.68
C THR A 221 -3.82 8.99 0.05
N VAL A 222 -2.74 9.75 -0.02
CA VAL A 222 -2.62 11.16 0.34
C VAL A 222 -1.63 11.78 -0.64
N SER A 223 -1.77 13.06 -0.97
CA SER A 223 -0.78 13.73 -1.83
C SER A 223 0.58 13.77 -1.15
N GLN A 224 1.66 13.59 -1.92
CA GLN A 224 3.02 13.77 -1.42
C GLN A 224 3.25 15.19 -0.88
N GLU A 225 2.59 16.21 -1.41
CA GLU A 225 2.71 17.57 -0.87
C GLU A 225 2.13 17.66 0.55
N GLU A 226 0.99 17.03 0.81
CA GLU A 226 0.40 16.98 2.16
C GLU A 226 1.24 16.18 3.15
N ARG A 227 1.91 15.10 2.69
CA ARG A 227 2.90 14.38 3.51
C ARG A 227 4.03 15.31 3.91
N GLN A 228 4.56 16.06 2.95
CA GLN A 228 5.72 16.90 3.14
C GLN A 228 5.42 18.09 4.07
N LYS A 229 4.22 18.66 4.03
CA LYS A 229 3.78 19.72 4.97
C LYS A 229 3.82 19.31 6.44
N LYS A 230 3.71 18.02 6.75
CA LYS A 230 3.79 17.49 8.13
C LYS A 230 5.23 17.27 8.59
N GLU A 231 6.21 17.42 7.71
CA GLU A 231 7.62 17.35 8.07
C GLU A 231 8.05 18.68 8.70
N THR A 232 8.68 18.62 9.86
CA THR A 232 9.09 19.81 10.65
C THR A 232 10.04 20.75 9.91
N SER A 233 10.70 20.29 8.85
CA SER A 233 11.63 21.08 8.05
C SER A 233 11.04 21.60 6.74
N TRP A 234 9.73 21.42 6.51
CA TRP A 234 9.06 21.82 5.27
C TRP A 234 9.28 23.28 4.89
N ASP A 235 9.17 24.20 5.85
CA ASP A 235 9.37 25.64 5.61
C ASP A 235 10.75 25.97 5.03
N MET A 236 11.75 25.09 5.23
CA MET A 236 13.10 25.27 4.70
C MET A 236 13.40 24.41 3.44
N MET A 237 12.66 23.32 3.21
CA MET A 237 12.96 22.34 2.15
C MET A 237 11.87 22.22 1.07
N GLY A 238 10.75 22.93 1.22
CA GLY A 238 9.60 22.76 0.35
C GLY A 238 9.83 23.18 -1.10
N ASP A 239 10.59 24.25 -1.31
CA ASP A 239 10.91 24.73 -2.67
C ASP A 239 11.80 23.73 -3.41
N GLN A 240 12.81 23.14 -2.76
CA GLN A 240 13.65 22.11 -3.37
C GLN A 240 12.82 20.89 -3.78
N SER A 241 11.95 20.41 -2.89
CA SER A 241 11.07 19.27 -3.16
C SER A 241 10.16 19.53 -4.37
N ARG A 242 9.56 20.73 -4.47
CA ARG A 242 8.73 21.12 -5.60
C ARG A 242 9.51 21.14 -6.91
N THR A 243 10.74 21.67 -6.93
CA THR A 243 11.55 21.67 -8.15
C THR A 243 11.83 20.27 -8.68
N ILE A 244 12.09 19.30 -7.79
CA ILE A 244 12.27 17.88 -8.13
C ILE A 244 10.99 17.33 -8.74
N TRP A 245 9.83 17.58 -8.11
CA TRP A 245 8.55 17.07 -8.57
C TRP A 245 8.14 17.65 -9.93
N GLU A 246 8.31 18.96 -10.14
CA GLU A 246 7.99 19.62 -11.41
C GLU A 246 8.84 19.10 -12.56
N LYS A 247 10.15 18.94 -12.34
CA LYS A 247 11.05 18.39 -13.34
C LYS A 247 10.68 16.95 -13.67
N ALA A 248 10.47 16.12 -12.65
CA ALA A 248 10.09 14.73 -12.82
C ALA A 248 8.74 14.59 -13.55
N HIS A 249 7.74 15.38 -13.17
CA HIS A 249 6.41 15.34 -13.78
C HIS A 249 6.45 15.69 -15.26
N LYS A 250 7.22 16.72 -15.66
CA LYS A 250 7.45 17.07 -17.07
C LYS A 250 8.09 15.91 -17.85
N LEU A 251 9.11 15.28 -17.29
CA LEU A 251 9.77 14.11 -17.90
C LEU A 251 8.82 12.91 -18.00
N LEU A 252 8.00 12.66 -16.98
CA LEU A 252 7.01 11.58 -16.97
C LEU A 252 5.98 11.76 -18.07
N ILE A 253 5.41 12.95 -18.19
CA ILE A 253 4.43 13.26 -19.26
C ILE A 253 5.08 13.00 -20.61
N LYS A 254 6.27 13.56 -20.86
CA LYS A 254 7.02 13.36 -22.11
C LYS A 254 7.25 11.88 -22.42
N GLY A 255 7.55 11.07 -21.41
CA GLY A 255 7.76 9.63 -21.56
C GLY A 255 6.47 8.84 -21.80
N CYS A 256 5.40 9.16 -21.08
CA CYS A 256 4.12 8.44 -21.15
C CYS A 256 3.31 8.80 -22.41
N THR A 257 3.50 10.00 -22.96
CA THR A 257 2.84 10.47 -24.19
C THR A 257 3.74 10.41 -25.42
N TYR A 258 4.95 9.86 -25.30
CA TYR A 258 5.90 9.75 -26.40
C TYR A 258 5.25 9.07 -27.62
N PRO A 259 5.39 9.60 -28.86
CA PRO A 259 4.68 9.08 -30.02
C PRO A 259 5.00 7.61 -30.25
N LEU A 260 3.99 6.77 -30.05
CA LEU A 260 4.18 5.33 -30.07
C LEU A 260 4.10 4.77 -31.50
N LYS A 261 4.34 5.59 -32.52
CA LYS A 261 4.44 5.19 -33.93
C LYS A 261 5.32 6.19 -34.67
N GLU A 262 6.59 5.83 -34.90
CA GLU A 262 7.34 6.33 -36.08
C GLU A 262 8.64 5.55 -36.41
N THR A 263 8.82 4.32 -35.92
CA THR A 263 10.03 3.52 -36.25
C THR A 263 9.76 2.07 -36.69
N GLY A 264 8.50 1.71 -37.00
CA GLY A 264 8.16 0.36 -37.47
C GLY A 264 8.28 -0.77 -36.42
N LYS A 265 8.72 -0.45 -35.19
CA LYS A 265 8.69 -1.32 -34.01
C LYS A 265 8.29 -0.48 -32.81
N ALA A 266 6.99 -0.42 -32.54
CA ALA A 266 6.45 0.52 -31.57
C ALA A 266 6.12 -0.15 -30.21
N PRO A 267 6.19 0.60 -29.10
CA PRO A 267 5.47 0.24 -27.88
C PRO A 267 4.08 0.89 -27.89
N VAL A 268 3.14 0.40 -28.71
CA VAL A 268 1.93 1.18 -29.02
C VAL A 268 0.87 1.14 -27.92
N LEU A 269 0.66 2.24 -27.20
CA LEU A 269 -0.70 2.65 -26.82
C LEU A 269 -1.35 3.16 -28.11
N THR A 270 -2.27 2.37 -28.65
CA THR A 270 -3.04 2.71 -29.86
C THR A 270 -4.34 3.42 -29.53
N LYS A 271 -4.88 3.19 -28.34
CA LYS A 271 -6.21 3.65 -27.95
C LYS A 271 -6.07 5.02 -27.26
N PRO A 272 -6.88 6.01 -27.67
CA PRO A 272 -6.94 7.27 -26.94
C PRO A 272 -7.43 7.00 -25.51
N LEU A 273 -6.94 7.80 -24.56
CA LEU A 273 -7.47 7.79 -23.20
C LEU A 273 -8.94 8.26 -23.21
N PRO A 274 -9.79 7.75 -22.30
CA PRO A 274 -11.11 8.32 -22.06
C PRO A 274 -11.04 9.79 -21.66
N ASP A 275 -12.04 10.59 -22.03
CA ASP A 275 -12.03 12.05 -21.81
C ASP A 275 -11.81 12.43 -20.34
N HIS A 276 -12.44 11.74 -19.40
CA HIS A 276 -12.26 11.99 -17.96
C HIS A 276 -10.82 11.77 -17.46
N LEU A 277 -10.00 10.97 -18.16
CA LEU A 277 -8.59 10.74 -17.82
C LEU A 277 -7.64 11.68 -18.56
N LYS A 278 -8.02 12.20 -19.74
CA LYS A 278 -7.15 13.07 -20.55
C LYS A 278 -6.66 14.28 -19.76
N ASP A 279 -7.56 14.91 -19.02
CA ASP A 279 -7.26 16.14 -18.27
C ASP A 279 -6.74 15.85 -16.85
N SER A 280 -7.16 14.74 -16.24
CA SER A 280 -6.89 14.46 -14.82
C SER A 280 -5.65 13.61 -14.58
N LEU A 281 -5.37 12.62 -15.43
CA LEU A 281 -4.33 11.60 -15.19
C LEU A 281 -2.93 12.22 -15.10
N PHE A 282 -2.64 13.17 -15.99
CA PHE A 282 -1.33 13.83 -16.06
C PHE A 282 -1.28 15.16 -15.29
N SER A 283 -2.27 15.46 -14.45
CA SER A 283 -2.17 16.61 -13.54
C SER A 283 -1.07 16.39 -12.48
N MET A 284 -0.52 17.49 -11.95
CA MET A 284 0.45 17.42 -10.85
C MET A 284 -0.17 16.77 -9.60
N ASP A 285 -1.45 17.04 -9.34
CA ASP A 285 -2.18 16.45 -8.21
C ASP A 285 -2.24 14.91 -8.31
N THR A 286 -2.61 14.35 -9.47
CA THR A 286 -2.59 12.90 -9.68
C THR A 286 -1.19 12.32 -9.54
N TYR A 287 -0.17 12.99 -10.08
CA TYR A 287 1.22 12.56 -9.95
C TYR A 287 1.65 12.47 -8.48
N LEU A 288 1.41 13.52 -7.69
CA LEU A 288 1.75 13.56 -6.26
C LEU A 288 0.92 12.60 -5.42
N LYS A 289 -0.34 12.32 -5.82
CA LYS A 289 -1.15 11.25 -5.21
C LYS A 289 -0.56 9.88 -5.46
N PHE A 290 -0.03 9.58 -6.65
CA PHE A 290 0.66 8.30 -6.90
C PHE A 290 1.97 8.17 -6.13
N VAL A 291 2.75 9.24 -6.02
CA VAL A 291 3.96 9.26 -5.19
C VAL A 291 3.61 9.00 -3.71
N GLY A 292 2.63 9.72 -3.17
CA GLY A 292 2.19 9.56 -1.78
C GLY A 292 1.56 8.19 -1.50
N ARG A 293 0.75 7.68 -2.44
CA ARG A 293 0.22 6.30 -2.41
C ARG A 293 1.35 5.28 -2.34
N TYR A 294 2.37 5.41 -3.18
CA TYR A 294 3.50 4.48 -3.14
C TYR A 294 4.21 4.55 -1.78
N ASN A 295 4.53 5.74 -1.28
CA ASN A 295 5.22 5.90 0.00
C ASN A 295 4.49 5.25 1.18
N ILE A 296 3.15 5.31 1.21
CA ILE A 296 2.36 4.74 2.30
C ILE A 296 2.21 3.22 2.21
N ASN A 297 2.08 2.68 1.00
CA ASN A 297 1.70 1.27 0.80
C ASN A 297 2.89 0.37 0.42
N ASN A 298 4.05 0.94 0.14
CA ASN A 298 5.23 0.21 -0.30
C ASN A 298 5.71 -0.79 0.76
N GLN A 299 5.72 -2.07 0.38
CA GLN A 299 6.37 -3.15 1.12
C GLN A 299 7.50 -3.72 0.25
N ASP A 300 8.75 -3.36 0.57
CA ASP A 300 9.96 -3.84 -0.13
C ASP A 300 9.94 -3.70 -1.66
N GLY A 301 9.30 -2.64 -2.14
CA GLY A 301 9.15 -2.32 -3.55
C GLY A 301 7.78 -2.66 -4.14
N GLY A 302 6.92 -3.37 -3.40
CA GLY A 302 5.63 -3.85 -3.88
C GLY A 302 4.43 -3.12 -3.27
N LEU A 303 3.39 -2.92 -4.07
CA LEU A 303 2.03 -2.58 -3.64
C LEU A 303 1.16 -3.82 -3.82
N TYR A 304 0.49 -4.23 -2.75
CA TYR A 304 -0.24 -5.50 -2.64
C TYR A 304 -1.66 -5.21 -2.13
N LEU A 305 -2.69 -5.59 -2.89
CA LEU A 305 -4.07 -5.16 -2.68
C LEU A 305 -4.63 -5.60 -1.34
N LEU A 306 -4.37 -6.86 -0.96
CA LEU A 306 -4.85 -7.41 0.30
C LEU A 306 -3.94 -7.02 1.46
N HIS A 307 -2.62 -7.17 1.30
CA HIS A 307 -1.63 -6.81 2.32
C HIS A 307 -1.72 -5.33 2.74
N SER A 308 -2.05 -4.40 1.84
CA SER A 308 -2.22 -2.98 2.21
C SER A 308 -3.39 -2.71 3.17
N SER A 309 -4.13 -3.74 3.58
CA SER A 309 -5.21 -3.68 4.57
C SER A 309 -4.76 -4.07 5.99
N LEU A 310 -3.48 -4.43 6.19
CA LEU A 310 -2.92 -4.77 7.50
C LEU A 310 -2.44 -3.52 8.20
N ASN A 311 -3.11 -3.10 9.28
CA ASN A 311 -2.72 -1.91 10.03
C ASN A 311 -1.52 -2.13 10.95
N HIS A 312 -0.97 -1.02 11.43
CA HIS A 312 0.14 -1.00 12.37
C HIS A 312 -0.24 -1.42 13.80
N ALA A 313 0.63 -2.19 14.45
CA ALA A 313 0.79 -2.23 15.91
C ALA A 313 2.27 -2.35 16.28
N CYS A 314 2.72 -1.63 17.33
CA CYS A 314 4.11 -1.75 17.82
C CYS A 314 4.41 -3.11 18.48
N VAL A 315 3.37 -3.91 18.71
CA VAL A 315 3.40 -5.30 19.16
C VAL A 315 2.51 -6.08 18.17
N PRO A 316 3.05 -6.43 16.99
CA PRO A 316 2.26 -7.03 15.93
C PRO A 316 1.83 -8.46 16.28
N ASN A 317 0.72 -8.90 15.69
CA ASN A 317 0.26 -10.28 15.77
C ASN A 317 0.39 -11.03 14.42
N ALA A 318 0.79 -10.32 13.37
CA ALA A 318 1.13 -10.87 12.06
C ALA A 318 2.51 -10.37 11.61
N ILE A 319 3.19 -11.17 10.79
CA ILE A 319 4.52 -10.90 10.25
C ILE A 319 4.56 -11.21 8.76
N ILE A 320 5.45 -10.52 8.07
CA ILE A 320 5.64 -10.62 6.62
C ILE A 320 6.87 -11.47 6.36
N ASP A 321 6.68 -12.54 5.60
CA ASP A 321 7.73 -13.37 5.05
C ASP A 321 7.79 -13.14 3.52
N HIS A 322 8.94 -13.40 2.89
CA HIS A 322 9.07 -13.41 1.43
C HIS A 322 9.21 -14.86 0.92
N PRO A 323 8.22 -15.39 0.17
CA PRO A 323 8.22 -16.79 -0.24
C PRO A 323 9.29 -17.12 -1.29
N GLY A 324 9.89 -16.11 -1.94
CA GLY A 324 10.90 -16.30 -2.97
C GLY A 324 12.32 -16.13 -2.44
N ALA A 325 13.15 -17.17 -2.58
CA ALA A 325 14.57 -17.07 -2.24
C ALA A 325 15.27 -15.94 -3.02
N GLY A 326 15.91 -15.03 -2.28
CA GLY A 326 16.71 -13.93 -2.83
C GLY A 326 15.90 -12.84 -3.56
N THR A 327 14.58 -12.76 -3.33
CA THR A 327 13.67 -11.78 -3.93
C THR A 327 12.58 -11.37 -2.94
N ASN A 328 12.19 -10.09 -2.99
CA ASN A 328 11.09 -9.53 -2.20
C ASN A 328 9.83 -9.32 -3.07
N TYR A 329 9.74 -9.99 -4.22
CA TYR A 329 8.65 -9.79 -5.18
C TYR A 329 7.30 -10.25 -4.64
N GLY A 330 7.25 -11.27 -3.79
CA GLY A 330 6.01 -11.73 -3.14
C GLY A 330 6.04 -11.47 -1.64
N VAL A 331 4.87 -11.40 -1.04
CA VAL A 331 4.68 -11.35 0.42
C VAL A 331 3.83 -12.52 0.89
N SER A 332 4.15 -13.06 2.06
CA SER A 332 3.38 -14.06 2.76
C SER A 332 3.12 -13.57 4.17
N VAL A 333 1.86 -13.63 4.62
CA VAL A 333 1.47 -13.12 5.93
C VAL A 333 1.21 -14.28 6.87
N ARG A 334 1.95 -14.34 7.97
CA ARG A 334 1.90 -15.41 8.97
C ARG A 334 1.62 -14.85 10.36
N LEU A 335 0.91 -15.61 11.20
CA LEU A 335 0.62 -15.19 12.57
C LEU A 335 1.82 -15.37 13.51
N ALA A 336 2.12 -14.33 14.29
CA ALA A 336 3.15 -14.33 15.32
C ALA A 336 2.67 -14.92 16.65
N ARG A 337 1.35 -14.98 16.86
CA ARG A 337 0.69 -15.58 18.02
C ARG A 337 -0.71 -16.07 17.65
N ASP A 338 -1.38 -16.74 18.57
CA ASP A 338 -2.80 -17.06 18.43
C ASP A 338 -3.63 -15.77 18.35
N ILE A 339 -4.66 -15.80 17.51
CA ILE A 339 -5.58 -14.68 17.27
C ILE A 339 -7.02 -15.20 17.41
N LYS A 340 -7.88 -14.45 18.09
CA LYS A 340 -9.29 -14.79 18.25
C LYS A 340 -10.13 -14.32 17.06
N ARG A 341 -11.27 -14.98 16.83
CA ARG A 341 -12.29 -14.48 15.88
C ARG A 341 -12.56 -13.00 16.13
N ASP A 342 -12.70 -12.24 15.04
CA ASP A 342 -12.94 -10.79 15.00
C ASP A 342 -11.81 -9.91 15.52
N GLU A 343 -10.68 -10.49 15.94
CA GLU A 343 -9.47 -9.72 16.23
C GLU A 343 -8.78 -9.26 14.93
N GLN A 344 -8.22 -8.06 14.95
CA GLN A 344 -7.55 -7.46 13.79
C GLN A 344 -6.16 -8.04 13.59
N LEU A 345 -5.79 -8.35 12.35
CA LEU A 345 -4.42 -8.69 11.98
C LEU A 345 -3.64 -7.39 11.78
N GLN A 346 -2.52 -7.27 12.49
CA GLN A 346 -1.68 -6.08 12.51
C GLN A 346 -0.20 -6.46 12.39
N ILE A 347 0.49 -5.74 11.52
CA ILE A 347 1.94 -5.82 11.32
C ILE A 347 2.61 -4.61 11.98
N THR A 348 3.94 -4.56 12.02
CA THR A 348 4.66 -3.34 12.41
C THR A 348 5.14 -2.62 11.15
N TYR A 349 5.04 -1.29 11.15
CA TYR A 349 5.46 -0.42 10.04
C TYR A 349 6.81 0.24 10.32
N CYS A 350 7.26 0.20 11.57
CA CYS A 350 8.52 0.75 12.03
C CYS A 350 9.33 -0.34 12.72
N ASP A 351 10.61 -0.08 12.94
CA ASP A 351 11.44 -0.97 13.74
C ASP A 351 10.92 -0.98 15.19
N PRO A 352 10.40 -2.12 15.67
CA PRO A 352 9.81 -2.17 16.99
C PRO A 352 10.87 -2.13 18.11
N ARG A 353 12.17 -2.15 17.80
CA ARG A 353 13.26 -1.96 18.79
C ARG A 353 13.46 -0.49 19.15
N TRP A 354 12.98 0.44 18.33
CA TRP A 354 13.06 1.86 18.63
C TRP A 354 12.24 2.22 19.87
N LYS A 355 12.67 3.26 20.59
CA LYS A 355 11.92 3.84 21.71
C LYS A 355 10.61 4.46 21.24
N ARG A 356 9.69 4.67 22.17
CA ARG A 356 8.32 5.16 21.89
C ARG A 356 8.31 6.43 21.07
N GLU A 357 9.13 7.40 21.44
CA GLU A 357 9.21 8.72 20.80
C GLU A 357 9.62 8.58 19.34
N THR A 358 10.65 7.77 19.07
CA THR A 358 11.13 7.49 17.71
C THR A 358 10.07 6.76 16.89
N ARG A 359 9.37 5.77 17.45
CA ARG A 359 8.28 5.09 16.75
C ARG A 359 7.14 6.05 16.42
N GLN A 360 6.71 6.87 17.39
CA GLN A 360 5.64 7.84 17.18
C GLN A 360 6.01 8.88 16.13
N GLN A 361 7.22 9.44 16.20
CA GLN A 361 7.70 10.41 15.24
C GLN A 361 7.75 9.81 13.84
N TYR A 362 8.29 8.60 13.69
CA TYR A 362 8.35 7.92 12.40
C TYR A 362 6.95 7.65 11.82
N LEU A 363 6.02 7.13 12.62
CA LEU A 363 4.65 6.87 12.16
C LEU A 363 3.90 8.15 11.81
N LEU A 364 4.14 9.24 12.54
CA LEU A 364 3.56 10.54 12.25
C LEU A 364 4.11 11.12 10.95
N THR A 365 5.41 11.05 10.72
CA THR A 365 6.05 11.60 9.52
C THR A 365 5.77 10.75 8.28
N GLU A 366 5.89 9.42 8.38
CA GLU A 366 5.79 8.55 7.19
C GLU A 366 4.36 8.11 6.87
N TYR A 367 3.53 7.89 7.90
CA TYR A 367 2.19 7.32 7.77
C TYR A 367 1.07 8.25 8.25
N LEU A 368 1.41 9.45 8.73
CA LEU A 368 0.46 10.51 9.10
C LEU A 368 -0.51 10.12 10.22
N PHE A 369 -0.09 9.27 11.16
CA PHE A 369 -0.91 8.92 12.31
C PHE A 369 -0.11 8.76 13.61
N THR A 370 -0.79 8.97 14.74
CA THR A 370 -0.25 8.68 16.08
C THR A 370 -0.73 7.31 16.55
N CYS A 371 0.20 6.43 16.90
CA CYS A 371 -0.12 5.07 17.34
C CYS A 371 -0.72 5.07 18.75
N LYS A 372 -1.86 4.38 18.92
CA LYS A 372 -2.56 4.21 20.21
C LYS A 372 -2.57 2.76 20.69
N CYS A 373 -1.62 1.95 20.25
CA CYS A 373 -1.52 0.56 20.72
C CYS A 373 -1.12 0.50 22.21
N LYS A 374 -1.34 -0.66 22.84
CA LYS A 374 -1.04 -0.87 24.28
C LYS A 374 0.38 -0.48 24.68
N ARG A 375 1.37 -0.70 23.81
CA ARG A 375 2.78 -0.34 24.06
C ARG A 375 3.03 1.17 24.01
N CYS A 376 2.25 1.91 23.24
CA CYS A 376 2.37 3.36 23.17
C CYS A 376 1.58 4.09 24.27
N THR A 377 0.51 3.47 24.79
CA THR A 377 -0.33 4.05 25.85
C THR A 377 0.02 3.53 27.25
N GLY A 378 0.78 2.44 27.36
CA GLY A 378 1.17 1.81 28.61
C GLY A 378 2.53 2.28 29.14
N SER A 379 3.05 1.59 30.15
CA SER A 379 4.36 1.85 30.76
C SER A 379 5.52 1.07 30.13
N ASP A 380 5.23 0.10 29.26
CA ASP A 380 6.24 -0.81 28.70
C ASP A 380 6.72 -0.33 27.33
N ASP A 381 8.02 -0.07 27.21
CA ASP A 381 8.70 0.26 25.95
C ASP A 381 9.52 -0.90 25.38
N SER A 382 9.58 -2.05 26.05
CA SER A 382 10.27 -3.24 25.54
C SER A 382 9.37 -4.03 24.57
N LEU A 383 9.98 -4.75 23.64
CA LEU A 383 9.28 -5.71 22.78
C LEU A 383 9.41 -7.08 23.43
N ASN A 384 8.33 -7.87 23.46
CA ASN A 384 8.43 -9.21 24.02
C ASN A 384 9.42 -10.08 23.21
N GLU A 385 10.05 -11.05 23.88
CA GLU A 385 11.08 -11.87 23.26
C GLU A 385 10.51 -12.76 22.15
N GLU A 386 9.31 -13.31 22.35
CA GLU A 386 8.65 -14.15 21.34
C GLU A 386 8.39 -13.43 20.01
N ILE A 387 7.92 -12.18 20.04
CA ILE A 387 7.69 -11.39 18.82
C ILE A 387 9.02 -10.93 18.25
N SER A 388 10.03 -10.64 19.09
CA SER A 388 11.38 -10.33 18.62
C SER A 388 11.96 -11.48 17.79
N GLN A 389 11.85 -12.71 18.30
CA GLN A 389 12.24 -13.92 17.57
C GLN A 389 11.40 -14.13 16.31
N ALA A 390 10.07 -13.95 16.39
CA ALA A 390 9.19 -14.11 15.24
C ALA A 390 9.48 -13.11 14.11
N LEU A 391 9.95 -11.91 14.44
CA LEU A 391 10.38 -10.87 13.50
C LEU A 391 11.82 -11.06 12.99
N GLY A 392 12.54 -12.09 13.46
CA GLY A 392 13.94 -12.32 13.09
C GLY A 392 14.89 -11.23 13.58
N LEU A 393 14.55 -10.56 14.68
CA LEU A 393 15.40 -9.53 15.29
C LEU A 393 16.51 -10.22 16.10
N ALA A 394 17.76 -9.80 15.91
CA ALA A 394 18.87 -10.27 16.72
C ALA A 394 18.64 -9.94 18.21
N PRO A 395 19.07 -10.80 19.15
CA PRO A 395 19.08 -10.47 20.58
C PRO A 395 19.87 -9.17 20.80
N GLN A 396 19.35 -8.28 21.65
CA GLN A 396 20.05 -7.04 22.03
C GLN A 396 21.21 -7.32 22.97
#